data_AF-A0A0T1SIN2-F1
#
_entry.id   AF-A0A0T1SIN2-F1
#
_cell.length_a   1.000
_cell.length_b   1.000
_cell.length_c   1.000
_cell.angle_alpha   90.00
_cell.angle_beta   90.00
_cell.angle_gamma   90.00
#
_symmetry.space_group_name_H-M   'P 1'
#
loop_
_entity.id
_entity.type
_entity.pdbx_description
1 polymer ?
#
loop_
_entity_poly.entity_id
_entity_poly.type
_entity_poly.pdbx_seq_one_letter_code
_entity_poly.pdbx_strand_id
1 'polypeptide(L)'
;MARVTVFTLGGTISARGGDAARMSGQEVLAELGGDLDVVLKDFRRVPSSSLTHEDLAALAAEVRATVAEGSGVVVVQGTDTLEETAFVLDLLCTTEQPIAVTGAMRRPDLPGADGPANLAAALAVAADPACRGLGVLVVLADEIHAARFARKTHTTSVATFASPGTGPIGSVVEGEPRVLLRPAVPPTLCRLKLDPEVRVALVTLSQGDRGELLEAVDHRFQGLVVAAFGAGHVPTWLVEPLEELAHRIPVVLASRTGGGATLSHTYRGPGSEYDLLHRGLVPAGPLDPAKARILLHTLLSSGAAGPAGYDRPRIAAAFAHLNGSGLA
;
A
#
# COMPACT_ATOMS: atom_id res chain seq x y z
N MET A 1 19.84 -20.18 11.01
CA MET A 1 19.20 -19.07 10.27
C MET A 1 17.71 -19.09 10.56
N ALA A 2 17.05 -17.94 10.53
CA ALA A 2 15.59 -17.93 10.56
C ALA A 2 15.07 -18.47 9.22
N ARG A 3 14.09 -19.38 9.25
CA ARG A 3 13.46 -19.93 8.05
C ARG A 3 12.72 -18.81 7.32
N VAL A 4 12.99 -18.60 6.03
CA VAL A 4 12.31 -17.59 5.21
C VAL A 4 11.41 -18.28 4.19
N THR A 5 10.17 -17.80 4.06
CA THR A 5 9.23 -18.26 3.04
C THR A 5 9.08 -17.20 1.96
N VAL A 6 9.26 -17.58 0.70
CA VAL A 6 9.17 -16.70 -0.46
C VAL A 6 7.87 -16.98 -1.21
N PHE A 7 6.99 -15.99 -1.28
CA PHE A 7 5.79 -16.00 -2.11
C PHE A 7 6.08 -15.30 -3.44
N THR A 8 5.79 -15.96 -4.55
CA THR A 8 5.90 -15.34 -5.88
C THR A 8 4.51 -15.07 -6.46
N LEU A 9 4.32 -13.86 -6.99
CA LEU A 9 3.09 -13.44 -7.67
C LEU A 9 3.29 -13.18 -9.17
N GLY A 10 4.54 -13.27 -9.64
CA GLY A 10 4.94 -12.95 -11.01
C GLY A 10 5.61 -11.57 -11.10
N GLY A 11 5.28 -10.81 -12.15
CA GLY A 11 5.87 -9.49 -12.43
C GLY A 11 7.21 -9.52 -13.18
N THR A 12 7.80 -8.33 -13.34
CA THR A 12 8.99 -8.08 -14.18
C THR A 12 10.19 -8.95 -13.81
N ILE A 13 10.40 -9.21 -12.51
CA ILE A 13 11.48 -10.07 -12.00
C ILE A 13 11.41 -11.51 -12.52
N SER A 14 10.22 -11.94 -12.97
CA SER A 14 10.00 -13.26 -13.56
C SER A 14 9.78 -13.20 -15.09
N ALA A 15 9.71 -12.03 -15.72
CA ALA A 15 9.30 -11.92 -17.12
C ALA A 15 10.45 -12.17 -18.12
N ARG A 16 10.28 -13.10 -19.07
CA ARG A 16 11.28 -13.38 -20.12
C ARG A 16 10.75 -13.04 -21.53
N GLY A 17 11.62 -12.45 -22.34
CA GLY A 17 11.48 -12.45 -23.81
C GLY A 17 10.28 -11.69 -24.41
N GLY A 18 9.83 -10.57 -23.84
CA GLY A 18 8.77 -9.73 -24.41
C GLY A 18 7.34 -10.31 -24.41
N ASP A 19 7.20 -11.63 -24.36
CA ASP A 19 5.93 -12.36 -24.27
C ASP A 19 5.54 -12.72 -22.83
N ALA A 20 4.30 -13.18 -22.65
CA ALA A 20 3.67 -13.58 -21.39
C ALA A 20 4.38 -14.73 -20.62
N ALA A 21 5.53 -15.21 -21.09
CA ALA A 21 6.33 -16.24 -20.45
C ALA A 21 6.96 -15.70 -19.15
N ARG A 22 6.58 -16.30 -18.02
CA ARG A 22 7.10 -15.96 -16.69
C ARG A 22 7.80 -17.16 -16.05
N MET A 23 8.99 -16.92 -15.50
CA MET A 23 9.77 -17.82 -14.67
C MET A 23 8.93 -18.30 -13.48
N SER A 24 9.15 -19.56 -13.09
CA SER A 24 8.74 -20.10 -11.79
C SER A 24 9.54 -19.45 -10.66
N GLY A 25 9.06 -19.53 -9.43
CA GLY A 25 9.82 -19.03 -8.30
C GLY A 25 11.14 -19.77 -8.07
N GLN A 26 11.24 -21.04 -8.48
CA GLN A 26 12.49 -21.81 -8.40
C GLN A 26 13.55 -21.22 -9.34
N GLU A 27 13.15 -20.84 -10.56
CA GLU A 27 14.06 -20.17 -11.49
C GLU A 27 14.50 -18.80 -10.98
N VAL A 28 13.60 -18.03 -10.35
CA VAL A 28 13.93 -16.73 -9.75
C VAL A 28 14.94 -16.90 -8.60
N LEU A 29 14.76 -17.90 -7.74
CA LEU A 29 15.69 -18.20 -6.65
C LEU A 29 17.04 -18.71 -7.16
N ALA A 30 17.04 -19.52 -8.22
CA ALA A 30 18.27 -20.06 -8.80
C ALA A 30 19.23 -18.96 -9.31
N GLU A 31 18.73 -17.77 -9.65
CA GLU A 31 19.57 -16.64 -10.07
C GLU A 31 20.45 -16.08 -8.95
N LEU A 32 20.11 -16.32 -7.68
CA LEU A 32 20.94 -15.91 -6.55
C LEU A 32 22.17 -16.81 -6.34
N GLY A 33 22.12 -18.05 -6.84
CA GLY A 33 23.10 -19.09 -6.54
C GLY A 33 23.12 -19.51 -5.06
N GLY A 34 23.88 -20.57 -4.78
CA GLY A 34 24.03 -21.10 -3.41
C GLY A 34 22.83 -21.92 -2.91
N ASP A 35 23.03 -22.54 -1.74
CA ASP A 35 22.00 -23.34 -1.06
C ASP A 35 21.26 -22.42 -0.08
N LEU A 36 20.11 -21.88 -0.51
CA LEU A 36 19.29 -21.00 0.30
C LEU A 36 18.27 -21.83 1.11
N ASP A 37 18.27 -21.69 2.43
CA ASP A 37 17.26 -22.31 3.31
C ASP A 37 15.94 -21.50 3.25
N VAL A 38 15.28 -21.59 2.09
CA VAL A 38 14.04 -20.89 1.77
C VAL A 38 12.93 -21.85 1.38
N VAL A 39 11.72 -21.56 1.82
CA VAL A 39 10.51 -22.27 1.38
C VAL A 39 9.84 -21.46 0.30
N LEU A 40 9.76 -22.01 -0.90
CA LEU A 40 9.09 -21.35 -2.01
C LEU A 40 7.60 -21.70 -2.05
N LYS A 41 6.76 -20.68 -2.22
CA LYS A 41 5.32 -20.78 -2.53
C LYS A 41 5.00 -20.00 -3.81
N ASP A 42 4.81 -20.72 -4.91
CA ASP A 42 4.31 -20.13 -6.17
C ASP A 42 2.82 -19.80 -6.03
N PHE A 43 2.51 -18.57 -5.59
CA PHE A 43 1.17 -18.18 -5.18
C PHE A 43 0.32 -17.73 -6.37
N ARG A 44 0.85 -16.85 -7.21
CA ARG A 44 0.22 -16.35 -8.45
C ARG A 44 1.29 -16.12 -9.53
N ARG A 45 0.84 -15.94 -10.78
CA ARG A 45 1.71 -15.66 -11.92
C ARG A 45 1.08 -14.64 -12.87
N VAL A 46 0.70 -13.47 -12.36
CA VAL A 46 -0.01 -12.41 -13.10
C VAL A 46 0.76 -11.09 -13.09
N PRO A 47 0.50 -10.14 -14.01
CA PRO A 47 0.95 -8.76 -13.83
C PRO A 47 0.41 -8.20 -12.51
N SER A 48 1.17 -7.34 -11.84
CA SER A 48 0.72 -6.70 -10.60
C SER A 48 -0.53 -5.84 -10.81
N SER A 49 -0.69 -5.24 -11.99
CA SER A 49 -1.89 -4.53 -12.42
C SER A 49 -3.13 -5.41 -12.61
N SER A 50 -2.98 -6.73 -12.55
CA SER A 50 -4.08 -7.71 -12.63
C SER A 50 -4.32 -8.43 -11.30
N LEU A 51 -3.63 -8.05 -10.22
CA LEU A 51 -3.92 -8.58 -8.88
C LEU A 51 -5.22 -7.98 -8.35
N THR A 52 -6.06 -8.83 -7.80
CA THR A 52 -7.37 -8.45 -7.26
C THR A 52 -7.35 -8.40 -5.73
N HIS A 53 -8.37 -7.79 -5.12
CA HIS A 53 -8.55 -7.87 -3.67
C HIS A 53 -8.77 -9.30 -3.16
N GLU A 54 -9.33 -10.20 -3.98
CA GLU A 54 -9.42 -11.62 -3.67
C GLU A 54 -8.02 -12.25 -3.55
N ASP A 55 -7.13 -11.97 -4.50
CA ASP A 55 -5.75 -12.42 -4.44
C ASP A 55 -5.02 -11.89 -3.22
N LEU A 56 -5.19 -10.60 -2.89
CA LEU A 56 -4.54 -9.98 -1.74
C LEU A 56 -5.10 -10.50 -0.40
N ALA A 57 -6.41 -10.78 -0.32
CA ALA A 57 -7.02 -11.38 0.87
C ALA A 57 -6.49 -12.81 1.11
N ALA A 58 -6.38 -13.60 0.04
CA ALA A 58 -5.80 -14.94 0.08
C ALA A 58 -4.30 -14.90 0.43
N LEU A 59 -3.53 -13.97 -0.15
CA LEU A 59 -2.12 -13.78 0.17
C LEU A 59 -1.93 -13.44 1.64
N ALA A 60 -2.72 -12.49 2.16
CA ALA A 60 -2.65 -12.10 3.58
C ALA A 60 -2.98 -13.28 4.52
N ALA A 61 -3.89 -14.18 4.12
CA ALA A 61 -4.19 -15.38 4.91
C ALA A 61 -3.00 -16.35 4.98
N GLU A 62 -2.37 -16.63 3.84
CA GLU A 62 -1.16 -17.46 3.76
C GLU A 62 0.03 -16.84 4.50
N VAL A 63 0.26 -15.53 4.34
CA VAL A 63 1.33 -14.80 5.02
C VAL A 63 1.12 -14.86 6.54
N ARG A 64 -0.11 -14.62 7.04
CA ARG A 64 -0.44 -14.75 8.47
C ARG A 64 -0.15 -16.14 9.02
N ALA A 65 -0.49 -17.20 8.28
CA ALA A 65 -0.20 -18.57 8.69
C ALA A 65 1.31 -18.81 8.79
N THR A 66 2.06 -18.39 7.77
CA THR A 66 3.53 -18.53 7.72
C THR A 66 4.24 -17.78 8.85
N VAL A 67 3.85 -16.53 9.14
CA VAL A 67 4.50 -15.76 10.23
C VAL A 67 4.13 -16.29 11.62
N ALA A 68 2.96 -16.93 11.77
CA ALA A 68 2.58 -17.59 13.02
C ALA A 68 3.46 -18.82 13.33
N GLU A 69 4.03 -19.45 12.30
CA GLU A 69 5.06 -20.51 12.43
C GLU A 69 6.46 -19.95 12.75
N GLY A 70 6.60 -18.62 12.84
CA GLY A 70 7.87 -17.96 13.15
C GLY A 70 8.78 -17.74 11.95
N SER A 71 8.29 -17.95 10.72
CA SER A 71 9.05 -17.72 9.49
C SER A 71 9.02 -16.25 9.09
N GLY A 72 10.17 -15.71 8.68
CA GLY A 72 10.22 -14.45 7.93
C GLY A 72 9.62 -14.63 6.54
N VAL A 73 9.10 -13.57 5.94
CA VAL A 73 8.40 -13.64 4.65
C VAL A 73 9.02 -12.70 3.63
N VAL A 74 9.21 -13.18 2.41
CA VAL A 74 9.46 -12.36 1.23
C VAL A 74 8.30 -12.53 0.25
N VAL A 75 7.77 -11.42 -0.25
CA VAL A 75 6.77 -11.39 -1.31
C VAL A 75 7.39 -10.76 -2.56
N VAL A 76 7.41 -11.52 -3.65
CA VAL A 76 7.99 -11.12 -4.93
C VAL A 76 6.88 -10.81 -5.92
N GLN A 77 6.82 -9.57 -6.40
CA GLN A 77 5.74 -9.07 -7.27
C GLN A 77 6.24 -8.10 -8.36
N GLY A 78 5.41 -7.85 -9.36
CA GLY A 78 5.54 -6.68 -10.24
C GLY A 78 5.36 -5.36 -9.49
N THR A 79 6.01 -4.31 -9.98
CA THR A 79 6.16 -3.05 -9.23
C THR A 79 4.99 -2.09 -9.34
N ASP A 80 4.04 -2.29 -10.27
CA ASP A 80 2.99 -1.29 -10.54
C ASP A 80 2.02 -1.07 -9.38
N THR A 81 1.73 -2.12 -8.61
CA THR A 81 0.82 -2.08 -7.44
C THR A 81 1.51 -2.61 -6.18
N LEU A 82 2.85 -2.65 -6.17
CA LEU A 82 3.62 -3.22 -5.05
C LEU A 82 3.37 -2.45 -3.75
N GLU A 83 3.28 -1.12 -3.83
CA GLU A 83 2.98 -0.27 -2.67
C GLU A 83 1.60 -0.55 -2.06
N GLU A 84 0.63 -0.96 -2.88
CA GLU A 84 -0.72 -1.31 -2.47
C GLU A 84 -0.74 -2.67 -1.77
N THR A 85 -0.12 -3.69 -2.38
CA THR A 85 0.04 -5.02 -1.78
C THR A 85 0.77 -4.93 -0.44
N ALA A 86 1.89 -4.20 -0.39
CA ALA A 86 2.65 -4.03 0.84
C ALA A 86 1.80 -3.36 1.93
N PHE A 87 1.01 -2.35 1.58
CA PHE A 87 0.14 -1.68 2.53
C PHE A 87 -1.04 -2.56 2.99
N VAL A 88 -1.63 -3.37 2.10
CA VAL A 88 -2.64 -4.37 2.50
C VAL A 88 -2.06 -5.36 3.51
N LEU A 89 -0.86 -5.88 3.26
CA LEU A 89 -0.20 -6.78 4.22
C LEU A 89 0.10 -6.07 5.55
N ASP A 90 0.53 -4.81 5.52
CA ASP A 90 0.79 -3.99 6.72
C ASP A 90 -0.47 -3.85 7.59
N LEU A 91 -1.64 -3.68 6.96
CA LEU A 91 -2.92 -3.57 7.65
C LEU A 91 -3.45 -4.92 8.17
N LEU A 92 -3.23 -6.01 7.43
CA LEU A 92 -3.88 -7.30 7.67
C LEU A 92 -3.01 -8.33 8.40
N CYS A 93 -1.70 -8.10 8.50
CA CYS A 93 -0.73 -9.05 9.05
C CYS A 93 0.01 -8.45 10.25
N THR A 94 -0.66 -8.35 11.39
CA THR A 94 -0.01 -7.96 12.65
C THR A 94 0.94 -9.07 13.13
N THR A 95 2.25 -8.82 13.10
CA THR A 95 3.28 -9.77 13.52
C THR A 95 4.57 -9.04 13.88
N GLU A 96 5.40 -9.69 14.70
CA GLU A 96 6.78 -9.27 14.92
C GLU A 96 7.73 -9.82 13.85
N GLN A 97 7.35 -10.87 13.11
CA GLN A 97 8.23 -11.45 12.09
C GLN A 97 8.44 -10.48 10.92
N PRO A 98 9.66 -10.39 10.35
CA PRO A 98 9.91 -9.52 9.22
C PRO A 98 9.13 -9.97 7.98
N ILE A 99 8.48 -9.03 7.31
CA ILE A 99 7.82 -9.23 6.01
C ILE A 99 8.41 -8.21 5.04
N ALA A 100 9.11 -8.69 4.00
CA ALA A 100 9.66 -7.88 2.94
C ALA A 100 8.88 -8.08 1.63
N VAL A 101 8.54 -7.00 0.93
CA VAL A 101 7.94 -7.02 -0.40
C VAL A 101 8.94 -6.41 -1.37
N THR A 102 9.20 -7.12 -2.47
CA THR A 102 10.21 -6.75 -3.45
C THR A 102 9.77 -7.05 -4.89
N GLY A 103 10.52 -6.54 -5.85
CA GLY A 103 10.28 -6.70 -7.28
C GLY A 103 11.49 -6.28 -8.10
N ALA A 104 11.28 -6.06 -9.39
CA ALA A 104 12.32 -5.57 -10.30
C ALA A 104 11.76 -4.54 -11.28
N MET A 105 12.55 -3.56 -11.65
CA MET A 105 12.23 -2.58 -12.69
C MET A 105 12.73 -3.02 -14.08
N ARG A 106 13.76 -3.87 -14.13
CA ARG A 106 14.33 -4.42 -15.35
C ARG A 106 14.11 -5.94 -15.40
N ARG A 107 13.85 -6.44 -16.60
CA ARG A 107 13.68 -7.87 -16.86
C ARG A 107 15.03 -8.59 -16.71
N PRO A 108 15.06 -9.89 -16.34
CA PRO A 108 16.30 -10.66 -16.17
C PRO A 108 17.19 -10.70 -17.41
N ASP A 109 16.63 -10.61 -18.62
CA ASP A 109 17.37 -10.62 -19.90
C ASP A 109 18.03 -9.28 -20.26
N LEU A 110 17.83 -8.22 -19.48
CA LEU A 110 18.37 -6.89 -19.77
C LEU A 110 19.66 -6.61 -18.98
N PRO A 111 20.64 -5.90 -19.58
CA PRO A 111 21.79 -5.40 -18.84
C PRO A 111 21.40 -4.59 -17.61
N GLY A 112 22.04 -4.90 -16.48
CA GLY A 112 21.76 -4.25 -15.21
C GLY A 112 20.39 -4.62 -14.63
N ALA A 113 19.89 -5.83 -14.89
CA ALA A 113 18.74 -6.40 -14.18
C ALA A 113 18.91 -6.27 -12.66
N ASP A 114 17.90 -5.74 -11.98
CA ASP A 114 17.91 -5.42 -10.55
C ASP A 114 17.26 -6.50 -9.67
N GLY A 115 16.54 -7.44 -10.28
CA GLY A 115 15.83 -8.52 -9.59
C GLY A 115 16.67 -9.34 -8.60
N PRO A 116 17.81 -9.91 -9.01
CA PRO A 116 18.66 -10.69 -8.11
C PRO A 116 19.13 -9.90 -6.89
N ALA A 117 19.61 -8.66 -7.08
CA ALA A 117 20.06 -7.81 -5.98
C ALA A 117 18.91 -7.47 -5.01
N ASN A 118 17.75 -7.08 -5.56
CA ASN A 118 16.57 -6.76 -4.76
C ASN A 118 16.07 -7.97 -3.95
N LEU A 119 16.08 -9.17 -4.55
CA LEU A 119 15.68 -10.40 -3.87
C LEU A 119 16.66 -10.81 -2.77
N ALA A 120 17.97 -10.71 -3.02
CA ALA A 120 18.99 -10.96 -2.00
C ALA A 120 18.82 -10.01 -0.80
N ALA A 121 18.63 -8.71 -1.07
CA ALA A 121 18.37 -7.70 -0.05
C ALA A 121 17.09 -8.01 0.75
N ALA A 122 16.00 -8.39 0.07
CA ALA A 122 14.74 -8.74 0.73
C ALA A 122 14.86 -10.01 1.60
N LEU A 123 15.61 -11.02 1.15
CA LEU A 123 15.90 -12.22 1.94
C LEU A 123 16.72 -11.89 3.19
N ALA A 124 17.73 -11.03 3.08
CA ALA A 124 18.53 -10.56 4.21
C ALA A 124 17.64 -9.84 5.24
N VAL A 125 16.79 -8.93 4.78
CA VAL A 125 15.81 -8.23 5.64
C VAL A 125 14.83 -9.21 6.29
N ALA A 126 14.34 -10.21 5.56
CA ALA A 126 13.37 -11.18 6.07
C ALA A 126 13.98 -12.12 7.13
N ALA A 127 15.30 -12.36 7.07
CA ALA A 127 16.03 -13.23 7.99
C ALA A 127 16.58 -12.50 9.23
N ASP A 128 16.66 -11.17 9.21
CA ASP A 128 17.34 -10.38 10.25
C ASP A 128 16.42 -10.06 11.45
N PRO A 129 16.79 -10.47 12.68
CA PRO A 129 16.04 -10.13 13.89
C PRO A 129 15.89 -8.62 14.17
N ALA A 130 16.81 -7.78 13.69
CA ALA A 130 16.73 -6.33 13.83
C ALA A 130 15.56 -5.73 13.04
N CYS A 131 15.10 -6.42 11.99
CA CYS A 131 13.95 -6.04 11.18
C CYS A 131 12.59 -6.45 11.79
N ARG A 132 12.57 -7.06 12.98
CA ARG A 132 11.33 -7.41 13.70
C ARG A 132 10.59 -6.18 14.22
N GLY A 133 9.26 -6.28 14.16
CA GLY A 133 8.35 -5.25 14.68
C GLY A 133 8.38 -3.93 13.89
N LEU A 134 8.85 -3.93 12.64
CA LEU A 134 8.89 -2.74 11.78
C LEU A 134 7.66 -2.58 10.87
N GLY A 135 6.69 -3.50 10.97
CA GLY A 135 5.60 -3.63 10.01
C GLY A 135 6.07 -4.31 8.71
N VAL A 136 5.31 -4.14 7.63
CA VAL A 136 5.72 -4.61 6.31
C VAL A 136 6.71 -3.64 5.67
N LEU A 137 7.73 -4.19 5.03
CA LEU A 137 8.84 -3.45 4.43
C LEU A 137 8.82 -3.59 2.92
N VAL A 138 9.07 -2.49 2.20
CA VAL A 138 9.37 -2.50 0.77
C VAL A 138 10.88 -2.40 0.61
N VAL A 139 11.49 -3.35 -0.09
CA VAL A 139 12.95 -3.48 -0.23
C VAL A 139 13.34 -3.53 -1.70
N LEU A 140 13.89 -2.42 -2.22
CA LEU A 140 14.40 -2.30 -3.59
C LEU A 140 15.58 -1.32 -3.61
N ALA A 141 16.52 -1.53 -4.54
CA ALA A 141 17.70 -0.68 -4.71
C ALA A 141 18.48 -0.45 -3.40
N ASP A 142 18.61 -1.50 -2.59
CA ASP A 142 19.24 -1.49 -1.27
C ASP A 142 18.61 -0.54 -0.23
N GLU A 143 17.44 0.05 -0.51
CA GLU A 143 16.69 0.86 0.44
C GLU A 143 15.58 0.04 1.13
N ILE A 144 15.38 0.29 2.42
CA ILE A 144 14.33 -0.34 3.24
C ILE A 144 13.30 0.75 3.57
N HIS A 145 12.07 0.59 3.08
CA HIS A 145 10.97 1.52 3.33
C HIS A 145 9.87 0.87 4.15
N ALA A 146 9.26 1.62 5.08
CA ALA A 146 8.01 1.21 5.69
C ALA A 146 6.88 1.24 4.64
N ALA A 147 6.12 0.15 4.52
CA ALA A 147 5.08 -0.02 3.49
C ALA A 147 4.05 1.11 3.47
N ARG A 148 3.72 1.68 4.64
CA ARG A 148 2.83 2.83 4.78
C ARG A 148 3.27 4.06 3.97
N PHE A 149 4.57 4.32 3.89
CA PHE A 149 5.10 5.52 3.24
C PHE A 149 5.67 5.26 1.84
N ALA A 150 6.07 4.02 1.54
CA ALA A 150 6.71 3.66 0.27
C ALA A 150 5.79 3.87 -0.95
N ARG A 151 6.27 4.51 -2.01
CA ARG A 151 5.54 4.70 -3.28
C ARG A 151 6.47 4.60 -4.47
N LYS A 152 5.98 4.08 -5.60
CA LYS A 152 6.62 4.13 -6.90
C LYS A 152 6.52 5.54 -7.48
N THR A 153 7.65 6.24 -7.53
CA THR A 153 7.72 7.67 -7.92
C THR A 153 8.20 7.89 -9.35
N HIS A 154 8.65 6.84 -10.02
CA HIS A 154 9.21 6.88 -11.36
C HIS A 154 8.80 5.65 -12.18
N THR A 155 8.53 5.84 -13.48
CA THR A 155 8.06 4.77 -14.37
C THR A 155 9.15 3.77 -14.75
N THR A 156 10.41 4.22 -14.87
CA THR A 156 11.54 3.37 -15.34
C THR A 156 12.78 3.28 -14.44
N SER A 157 12.95 4.15 -13.43
CA SER A 157 14.14 4.15 -12.56
C SER A 157 14.16 2.91 -11.67
N VAL A 158 15.33 2.31 -11.46
CA VAL A 158 15.51 1.21 -10.48
C VAL A 158 15.35 1.72 -9.03
N ALA A 159 15.72 2.97 -8.77
CA ALA A 159 15.49 3.67 -7.51
C ALA A 159 14.16 4.44 -7.55
N THR A 160 13.06 3.74 -7.85
CA THR A 160 11.73 4.37 -7.99
C THR A 160 10.92 4.39 -6.70
N PHE A 161 11.13 3.42 -5.81
CA PHE A 161 10.42 3.41 -4.54
C PHE A 161 11.02 4.45 -3.61
N ALA A 162 10.19 5.38 -3.15
CA ALA A 162 10.59 6.41 -2.21
C ALA A 162 9.52 6.53 -1.11
N SER A 163 9.87 7.15 0.01
CA SER A 163 8.92 7.48 1.08
C SER A 163 8.83 9.00 1.24
N PRO A 164 8.01 9.71 0.43
CA PRO A 164 7.94 11.16 0.49
C PRO A 164 7.65 11.68 1.91
N GLY A 165 8.53 12.54 2.42
CA GLY A 165 8.42 13.15 3.74
C GLY A 165 9.14 12.42 4.88
N THR A 166 9.33 11.09 4.79
CA THR A 166 10.00 10.32 5.86
C THR A 166 11.33 9.70 5.45
N GLY A 167 11.55 9.49 4.15
CA GLY A 167 12.71 8.74 3.65
C GLY A 167 12.65 7.23 3.94
N PRO A 168 13.64 6.46 3.45
CA PRO A 168 13.82 5.07 3.85
C PRO A 168 14.12 4.99 5.35
N ILE A 169 13.69 3.89 5.98
CA ILE A 169 13.95 3.63 7.40
C ILE A 169 15.30 2.95 7.63
N GLY A 170 15.97 2.53 6.57
CA GLY A 170 17.26 1.86 6.59
C GLY A 170 17.72 1.49 5.19
N SER A 171 18.82 0.76 5.11
CA SER A 171 19.38 0.24 3.86
C SER A 171 19.97 -1.16 4.06
N VAL A 172 20.25 -1.86 2.98
CA VAL A 172 21.06 -3.09 2.99
C VAL A 172 22.47 -2.72 2.52
N VAL A 173 23.47 -2.98 3.35
CA VAL A 173 24.87 -2.64 3.06
C VAL A 173 25.71 -3.89 3.21
N GLU A 174 26.41 -4.27 2.15
CA GLU A 174 27.22 -5.51 2.11
C GLU A 174 26.40 -6.77 2.46
N GLY A 175 25.12 -6.79 2.07
CA GLY A 175 24.19 -7.87 2.36
C GLY A 175 23.60 -7.85 3.77
N GLU A 176 23.92 -6.85 4.59
CA GLU A 176 23.41 -6.72 5.96
C GLU A 176 22.39 -5.56 6.07
N PRO A 177 21.19 -5.81 6.63
CA PRO A 177 20.25 -4.74 6.95
C PRO A 177 20.81 -3.78 8.00
N ARG A 178 20.67 -2.48 7.73
CA ARG A 178 21.03 -1.36 8.63
C ARG A 178 19.78 -0.52 8.85
N VAL A 179 19.05 -0.83 9.92
CA VAL A 179 17.84 -0.08 10.32
C VAL A 179 18.26 1.20 11.06
N LEU A 180 17.92 2.36 10.51
CA LEU A 180 18.26 3.68 11.04
C LEU A 180 17.11 4.31 11.82
N LEU A 181 15.87 4.04 11.39
CA LEU A 181 14.64 4.60 11.94
C LEU A 181 13.67 3.46 12.24
N ARG A 182 13.00 3.54 13.39
CA ARG A 182 11.87 2.65 13.70
C ARG A 182 10.58 3.44 13.56
N PRO A 183 9.74 3.16 12.54
CA PRO A 183 8.46 3.85 12.39
C PRO A 183 7.60 3.56 13.61
N ALA A 184 6.83 4.55 14.07
CA ALA A 184 5.83 4.32 15.08
C ALA A 184 4.82 3.27 14.55
N VAL A 185 4.79 2.11 15.21
CA VAL A 185 3.79 1.08 14.95
C VAL A 185 2.52 1.55 15.64
N PRO A 186 1.49 1.93 14.88
CA PRO A 186 0.23 2.34 15.47
C PRO A 186 -0.36 1.12 16.22
N PRO A 187 -0.98 1.31 17.41
CA PRO A 187 -1.78 0.27 18.05
C PRO A 187 -2.66 -0.46 17.02
N THR A 188 -2.81 -1.77 17.14
CA THR A 188 -3.56 -2.54 16.15
C THR A 188 -4.97 -1.96 15.96
N LEU A 189 -5.22 -1.33 14.81
CA LEU A 189 -6.59 -1.10 14.33
C LEU A 189 -7.29 -2.46 14.41
N CYS A 190 -8.51 -2.50 14.96
CA CYS A 190 -9.32 -3.73 15.09
C CYS A 190 -9.10 -4.70 13.90
N ARG A 191 -9.09 -6.02 14.12
CA ARG A 191 -8.85 -7.03 13.06
C ARG A 191 -9.52 -6.65 11.73
N LEU A 192 -8.74 -6.05 10.84
CA LEU A 192 -9.20 -5.57 9.55
C LEU A 192 -9.41 -6.76 8.63
N LYS A 193 -10.34 -6.61 7.70
CA LYS A 193 -10.64 -7.58 6.64
C LYS A 193 -10.48 -6.90 5.29
N LEU A 194 -10.33 -7.71 4.25
CA LEU A 194 -10.41 -7.28 2.86
C LEU A 194 -11.47 -8.14 2.19
N ASP A 195 -12.68 -7.59 2.07
CA ASP A 195 -13.79 -8.24 1.40
C ASP A 195 -13.77 -7.84 -0.09
N PRO A 196 -13.60 -8.79 -1.03
CA PRO A 196 -13.58 -8.49 -2.45
C PRO A 196 -14.87 -7.88 -2.98
N GLU A 197 -16.01 -8.00 -2.28
CA GLU A 197 -17.31 -7.46 -2.71
C GLU A 197 -17.52 -5.99 -2.38
N VAL A 198 -16.77 -5.44 -1.42
CA VAL A 198 -16.77 -4.01 -1.15
C VAL A 198 -16.23 -3.24 -2.36
N ARG A 199 -16.83 -2.09 -2.67
CA ARG A 199 -16.44 -1.21 -3.78
C ARG A 199 -16.18 0.18 -3.24
N VAL A 200 -14.94 0.64 -3.38
CA VAL A 200 -14.55 2.02 -3.07
C VAL A 200 -14.08 2.73 -4.33
N ALA A 201 -14.77 3.80 -4.70
CA ALA A 201 -14.39 4.62 -5.84
C ALA A 201 -13.13 5.44 -5.52
N LEU A 202 -12.32 5.73 -6.54
CA LEU A 202 -11.24 6.71 -6.49
C LEU A 202 -11.41 7.66 -7.66
N VAL A 203 -11.67 8.93 -7.37
CA VAL A 203 -11.82 9.99 -8.37
C VAL A 203 -10.68 10.98 -8.22
N THR A 204 -9.86 11.13 -9.27
CA THR A 204 -8.77 12.10 -9.29
C THR A 204 -9.22 13.36 -10.01
N LEU A 205 -9.29 14.47 -9.27
CA LEU A 205 -9.70 15.74 -9.85
C LEU A 205 -8.64 16.28 -10.80
N SER A 206 -9.09 16.88 -11.90
CA SER A 206 -8.27 17.56 -12.89
C SER A 206 -8.77 18.98 -13.19
N GLN A 207 -7.92 19.82 -13.79
CA GLN A 207 -8.31 21.21 -14.03
C GLN A 207 -9.52 21.27 -14.96
N GLY A 208 -10.59 21.94 -14.52
CA GLY A 208 -11.83 22.04 -15.29
C GLY A 208 -12.79 20.85 -15.14
N ASP A 209 -12.50 19.91 -14.24
CA ASP A 209 -13.38 18.79 -13.87
C ASP A 209 -14.75 19.30 -13.40
N ARG A 210 -15.83 18.81 -13.99
CA ARG A 210 -17.21 19.23 -13.69
C ARG A 210 -17.99 18.19 -12.89
N GLY A 211 -17.33 17.12 -12.45
CA GLY A 211 -17.94 16.11 -11.58
C GLY A 211 -18.61 14.97 -12.33
N GLU A 212 -18.40 14.81 -13.64
CA GLU A 212 -19.01 13.73 -14.43
C GLU A 212 -18.67 12.35 -13.87
N LEU A 213 -17.46 12.18 -13.30
CA LEU A 213 -17.07 10.93 -12.63
C LEU A 213 -17.72 10.73 -11.26
N LEU A 214 -18.17 11.80 -10.59
CA LEU A 214 -18.90 11.68 -9.33
C LEU A 214 -20.31 11.12 -9.57
N GLU A 215 -20.94 11.45 -10.70
CA GLU A 215 -22.24 10.91 -11.09
C GLU A 215 -22.21 9.38 -11.29
N ALA A 216 -21.05 8.83 -11.67
CA ALA A 216 -20.84 7.39 -11.81
C ALA A 216 -20.75 6.65 -10.45
N VAL A 217 -20.64 7.37 -9.33
CA VAL A 217 -20.61 6.80 -7.98
C VAL A 217 -22.05 6.53 -7.50
N ASP A 218 -22.63 5.49 -8.07
CA ASP A 218 -23.98 5.03 -7.72
C ASP A 218 -24.04 4.16 -6.45
N HIS A 219 -25.20 3.53 -6.21
CA HIS A 219 -25.46 2.69 -5.03
C HIS A 219 -24.58 1.42 -4.93
N ARG A 220 -23.82 1.08 -5.97
CA ARG A 220 -22.89 -0.06 -5.94
C ARG A 220 -21.60 0.25 -5.18
N PHE A 221 -21.29 1.53 -4.93
CA PHE A 221 -20.13 1.94 -4.16
C PHE A 221 -20.49 2.18 -2.69
N GLN A 222 -19.64 1.70 -1.78
CA GLN A 222 -19.79 1.87 -0.33
C GLN A 222 -18.85 2.94 0.23
N GLY A 223 -17.99 3.53 -0.61
CA GLY A 223 -17.09 4.60 -0.21
C GLY A 223 -16.48 5.29 -1.43
N LEU A 224 -15.96 6.50 -1.21
CA LEU A 224 -15.28 7.29 -2.22
C LEU A 224 -14.01 7.89 -1.64
N VAL A 225 -12.93 7.85 -2.41
CA VAL A 225 -11.75 8.68 -2.20
C VAL A 225 -11.68 9.71 -3.31
N VAL A 226 -11.53 10.99 -2.93
CA VAL A 226 -11.30 12.09 -3.86
C VAL A 226 -9.82 12.48 -3.77
N ALA A 227 -9.08 12.35 -4.87
CA ALA A 227 -7.75 12.93 -4.98
C ALA A 227 -7.86 14.40 -5.40
N ALA A 228 -7.96 15.25 -4.39
CA ALA A 228 -8.20 16.69 -4.50
C ALA A 228 -6.91 17.48 -4.82
N PHE A 229 -7.05 18.78 -5.08
CA PHE A 229 -5.92 19.65 -5.39
C PHE A 229 -5.15 20.06 -4.12
N GLY A 230 -3.83 20.15 -4.24
CA GLY A 230 -2.97 20.80 -3.24
C GLY A 230 -3.21 20.32 -1.82
N ALA A 231 -3.65 21.21 -0.96
CA ALA A 231 -3.89 20.94 0.46
C ALA A 231 -5.23 20.25 0.78
N GLY A 232 -6.02 19.85 -0.22
CA GLY A 232 -7.36 19.30 -0.03
C GLY A 232 -8.47 20.24 -0.54
N HIS A 233 -8.23 20.91 -1.67
CA HIS A 233 -9.20 21.83 -2.27
C HIS A 233 -9.92 21.19 -3.45
N VAL A 234 -11.19 21.54 -3.63
CA VAL A 234 -12.01 21.15 -4.79
C VAL A 234 -12.60 22.41 -5.45
N PRO A 235 -13.00 22.34 -6.73
CA PRO A 235 -13.75 23.41 -7.37
C PRO A 235 -15.07 23.66 -6.62
N THR A 236 -15.48 24.92 -6.53
CA THR A 236 -16.66 25.31 -5.74
C THR A 236 -17.95 24.63 -6.21
N TRP A 237 -18.07 24.34 -7.50
CA TRP A 237 -19.22 23.62 -8.07
C TRP A 237 -19.26 22.12 -7.72
N LEU A 238 -18.20 21.56 -7.12
CA LEU A 238 -18.20 20.17 -6.63
C LEU A 238 -18.52 20.07 -5.13
N VAL A 239 -18.69 21.19 -4.42
CA VAL A 239 -18.96 21.18 -2.97
C VAL A 239 -20.27 20.48 -2.65
N GLU A 240 -21.36 20.90 -3.29
CA GLU A 240 -22.70 20.32 -3.07
C GLU A 240 -22.76 18.83 -3.48
N PRO A 241 -22.29 18.41 -4.68
CA PRO A 241 -22.24 16.99 -5.04
C PRO A 241 -21.46 16.11 -4.04
N LEU A 242 -20.34 16.62 -3.52
CA LEU A 242 -19.53 15.87 -2.55
C LEU A 242 -20.17 15.79 -1.17
N GLU A 243 -20.88 16.83 -0.73
CA GLU A 243 -21.66 16.82 0.50
C GLU A 243 -22.84 15.83 0.41
N GLU A 244 -23.56 15.82 -0.72
CA GLU A 244 -24.63 14.85 -0.97
C GLU A 244 -24.12 13.41 -0.95
N LEU A 245 -22.95 13.15 -1.52
CA LEU A 245 -22.29 11.85 -1.45
C LEU A 245 -21.87 11.51 -0.02
N ALA A 246 -21.34 12.47 0.74
CA ALA A 246 -20.94 12.28 2.14
C ALA A 246 -22.14 11.95 3.04
N HIS A 247 -23.35 12.41 2.72
CA HIS A 247 -24.56 11.97 3.44
C HIS A 247 -24.95 10.51 3.18
N ARG A 248 -24.46 9.90 2.09
CA ARG A 248 -24.78 8.52 1.69
C ARG A 248 -23.68 7.52 2.04
N ILE A 249 -22.43 7.86 1.76
CA ILE A 249 -21.25 7.00 1.90
C ILE A 249 -20.08 7.79 2.46
N PRO A 250 -19.10 7.16 3.13
CA PRO A 250 -17.88 7.85 3.53
C PRO A 250 -17.12 8.37 2.31
N VAL A 251 -16.90 9.68 2.30
CA VAL A 251 -16.06 10.38 1.31
C VAL A 251 -14.77 10.83 1.99
N VAL A 252 -13.65 10.26 1.54
CA VAL A 252 -12.30 10.56 2.04
C VAL A 252 -11.64 11.57 1.10
N LEU A 253 -11.17 12.67 1.67
CA LEU A 253 -10.45 13.73 0.98
C LEU A 253 -8.94 13.47 1.08
N ALA A 254 -8.36 13.00 -0.02
CA ALA A 254 -6.92 12.82 -0.19
C ALA A 254 -6.34 13.91 -1.10
N SER A 255 -5.03 14.09 -1.10
CA SER A 255 -4.38 14.98 -2.07
C SER A 255 -3.78 14.19 -3.22
N ARG A 256 -4.03 14.64 -4.46
CA ARG A 256 -3.38 14.08 -5.66
C ARG A 256 -1.89 14.42 -5.75
N THR A 257 -1.36 15.29 -4.87
CA THR A 257 0.09 15.56 -4.82
C THR A 257 0.89 14.30 -4.51
N GLY A 258 0.27 13.32 -3.84
CA GLY A 258 0.98 12.12 -3.41
C GLY A 258 2.10 12.44 -2.44
N GLY A 259 1.97 13.48 -1.62
CA GLY A 259 2.96 13.88 -0.63
C GLY A 259 2.42 14.91 0.36
N GLY A 260 2.69 14.69 1.65
CA GLY A 260 2.21 15.54 2.74
C GLY A 260 0.76 15.25 3.16
N ALA A 261 0.35 15.82 4.30
CA ALA A 261 -1.03 15.73 4.78
C ALA A 261 -1.92 16.82 4.16
N THR A 262 -3.20 16.51 3.97
CA THR A 262 -4.20 17.56 3.72
C THR A 262 -4.28 18.51 4.92
N LEU A 263 -4.53 19.79 4.68
CA LEU A 263 -4.79 20.75 5.75
C LEU A 263 -6.18 20.47 6.37
N SER A 264 -6.50 21.14 7.48
CA SER A 264 -7.83 20.99 8.10
C SER A 264 -8.45 22.29 8.63
N HIS A 265 -7.70 23.39 8.71
CA HIS A 265 -8.13 24.60 9.39
C HIS A 265 -7.49 25.90 8.86
N THR A 266 -6.91 25.87 7.65
CA THR A 266 -6.15 27.00 7.11
C THR A 266 -7.02 27.91 6.26
N TYR A 267 -7.72 27.36 5.27
CA TYR A 267 -8.64 28.09 4.41
C TYR A 267 -10.09 27.81 4.80
N ARG A 268 -10.99 28.78 4.57
CA ARG A 268 -12.39 28.70 5.01
C ARG A 268 -13.40 29.02 3.90
N GLY A 269 -12.93 29.25 2.68
CA GLY A 269 -13.80 29.53 1.53
C GLY A 269 -14.49 28.27 1.02
N PRO A 270 -15.53 28.41 0.17
CA PRO A 270 -16.17 27.26 -0.48
C PRO A 270 -15.15 26.39 -1.22
N GLY A 271 -15.24 25.07 -1.05
CA GLY A 271 -14.32 24.10 -1.66
C GLY A 271 -12.94 24.01 -1.00
N SER A 272 -12.72 24.74 0.10
CA SER A 272 -11.54 24.54 0.94
C SER A 272 -11.60 23.24 1.73
N GLU A 273 -10.46 22.83 2.26
CA GLU A 273 -10.36 21.68 3.14
C GLU A 273 -11.25 21.84 4.38
N TYR A 274 -11.28 23.03 4.99
CA TYR A 274 -12.12 23.26 6.17
C TYR A 274 -13.60 23.10 5.83
N ASP A 275 -14.04 23.71 4.74
CA ASP A 275 -15.44 23.66 4.27
C ASP A 275 -15.88 22.20 4.07
N LEU A 276 -15.11 21.43 3.30
CA LEU A 276 -15.42 20.02 3.02
C LEU A 276 -15.42 19.14 4.28
N LEU A 277 -14.47 19.33 5.19
CA LEU A 277 -14.42 18.57 6.44
C LEU A 277 -15.62 18.87 7.35
N HIS A 278 -16.10 20.12 7.36
CA HIS A 278 -17.30 20.52 8.12
C HIS A 278 -18.59 20.02 7.47
N ARG A 279 -18.56 19.69 6.16
CA ARG A 279 -19.64 19.04 5.43
C ARG A 279 -19.63 17.50 5.53
N GLY A 280 -18.73 16.95 6.35
CA GLY A 280 -18.75 15.52 6.67
C GLY A 280 -17.73 14.67 5.91
N LEU A 281 -16.91 15.25 5.03
CA LEU A 281 -15.78 14.52 4.45
C LEU A 281 -14.76 14.14 5.54
N VAL A 282 -13.96 13.12 5.28
CA VAL A 282 -12.93 12.59 6.19
C VAL A 282 -11.54 12.88 5.60
N PRO A 283 -10.59 13.45 6.36
CA PRO A 283 -9.26 13.71 5.83
C PRO A 283 -8.48 12.40 5.69
N ALA A 284 -7.77 12.22 4.58
CA ALA A 284 -6.91 11.04 4.35
C ALA A 284 -5.61 11.07 5.17
N GLY A 285 -5.26 12.22 5.77
CA GLY A 285 -3.98 12.37 6.44
C GLY A 285 -2.81 12.38 5.44
N PRO A 286 -1.67 11.71 5.73
CA PRO A 286 -0.53 11.63 4.82
C PRO A 286 -0.67 10.54 3.75
N LEU A 287 -1.74 9.74 3.81
CA LEU A 287 -1.97 8.70 2.81
C LEU A 287 -2.28 9.33 1.45
N ASP A 288 -1.68 8.75 0.41
CA ASP A 288 -2.03 9.02 -0.97
C ASP A 288 -3.41 8.45 -1.26
N PRO A 289 -4.02 8.85 -2.39
CA PRO A 289 -5.34 8.36 -2.75
C PRO A 289 -5.44 6.84 -2.90
N ALA A 290 -4.40 6.13 -3.35
CA ALA A 290 -4.46 4.68 -3.52
C ALA A 290 -4.46 3.96 -2.16
N LYS A 291 -3.57 4.34 -1.24
CA LYS A 291 -3.55 3.79 0.12
C LYS A 291 -4.74 4.23 0.96
N ALA A 292 -5.20 5.47 0.79
CA ALA A 292 -6.43 5.93 1.43
C ALA A 292 -7.63 5.08 1.01
N ARG A 293 -7.70 4.70 -0.28
CA ARG A 293 -8.73 3.79 -0.78
C ARG A 293 -8.64 2.41 -0.15
N ILE A 294 -7.44 1.85 0.00
CA ILE A 294 -7.22 0.55 0.66
C ILE A 294 -7.66 0.59 2.13
N LEU A 295 -7.28 1.64 2.87
CA LEU A 295 -7.69 1.77 4.27
C LEU A 295 -9.21 1.89 4.38
N LEU A 296 -9.85 2.73 3.56
CA LEU A 296 -11.30 2.85 3.55
C LEU A 296 -11.98 1.52 3.21
N HIS A 297 -11.47 0.81 2.19
CA HIS A 297 -11.98 -0.50 1.79
C HIS A 297 -11.92 -1.50 2.94
N THR A 298 -10.78 -1.59 3.64
CA THR A 298 -10.60 -2.51 4.75
C THR A 298 -11.47 -2.17 5.96
N LEU A 299 -11.68 -0.87 6.26
CA LEU A 299 -12.61 -0.42 7.30
C LEU A 299 -14.05 -0.81 6.97
N LEU A 300 -14.49 -0.59 5.73
CA LEU A 300 -15.82 -0.97 5.27
C LEU A 300 -16.03 -2.49 5.30
N SER A 301 -15.03 -3.25 4.84
CA SER A 301 -14.97 -4.72 4.94
C SER A 301 -15.04 -5.23 6.39
N SER A 302 -14.71 -4.35 7.35
CA SER A 302 -14.69 -4.65 8.79
C SER A 302 -15.90 -4.07 9.53
N GLY A 303 -16.99 -3.76 8.80
CA GLY A 303 -18.25 -3.32 9.35
C GLY A 303 -18.27 -1.85 9.77
N ALA A 304 -17.43 -1.00 9.19
CA ALA A 304 -17.53 0.45 9.39
C ALA A 304 -18.71 1.10 8.61
N ALA A 305 -19.47 0.31 7.85
CA ALA A 305 -20.74 0.71 7.26
C ALA A 305 -21.75 -0.44 7.27
N GLY A 306 -23.03 -0.10 7.24
CA GLY A 306 -24.15 -1.04 7.19
C GLY A 306 -25.46 -0.37 6.76
N PRO A 307 -26.62 -1.06 6.88
CA PRO A 307 -27.91 -0.55 6.40
C PRO A 307 -28.35 0.78 7.03
N ALA A 308 -27.85 1.10 8.24
CA ALA A 308 -28.18 2.32 8.98
C ALA A 308 -27.24 3.51 8.68
N GLY A 309 -26.29 3.36 7.73
CA GLY A 309 -25.25 4.34 7.43
C GLY A 309 -23.86 3.84 7.80
N TYR A 310 -22.91 4.78 7.96
CA TYR A 310 -21.50 4.46 8.23
C TYR A 310 -20.98 5.10 9.52
N ASP A 311 -20.05 4.42 10.17
CA ASP A 311 -19.40 4.85 11.41
C ASP A 311 -18.29 5.86 11.08
N ARG A 312 -18.71 7.10 10.81
CA ARG A 312 -17.79 8.20 10.50
C ARG A 312 -16.72 8.40 11.59
N PRO A 313 -17.04 8.41 12.91
CA PRO A 313 -16.03 8.53 13.94
C PRO A 313 -14.96 7.44 13.87
N ARG A 314 -15.34 6.17 13.69
CA ARG A 314 -14.38 5.07 13.54
C ARG A 314 -13.49 5.23 12.30
N ILE A 315 -14.07 5.62 11.17
CA ILE A 315 -13.32 5.84 9.93
C ILE A 315 -12.33 7.01 10.11
N ALA A 316 -12.80 8.15 10.62
CA ALA A 316 -11.96 9.31 10.85
C ALA A 316 -10.84 9.03 11.86
N ALA A 317 -11.13 8.27 12.93
CA ALA A 317 -10.13 7.85 13.89
C ALA A 317 -9.06 6.95 13.27
N ALA A 318 -9.44 6.01 12.39
CA ALA A 318 -8.50 5.13 11.71
C ALA A 318 -7.56 5.90 10.76
N PHE A 319 -8.06 6.90 10.03
CA PHE A 319 -7.21 7.78 9.23
C PHE A 319 -6.30 8.65 10.11
N ALA A 320 -6.84 9.26 11.17
CA ALA A 320 -6.06 10.06 12.10
C ALA A 320 -4.96 9.23 12.79
N HIS A 321 -5.21 7.95 13.05
CA HIS A 321 -4.26 7.01 13.66
C HIS A 321 -2.96 6.88 12.86
N LEU A 322 -3.04 7.01 11.54
CA LEU A 322 -1.88 6.94 10.64
C LEU A 322 -1.17 8.29 10.46
N ASN A 323 -1.67 9.38 11.07
CA ASN A 323 -1.05 10.71 11.05
C ASN A 323 0.09 10.88 12.07
N GLY A 324 0.48 9.82 12.79
CA GLY A 324 1.50 9.91 13.84
C GLY A 324 1.04 10.61 15.12
N SER A 325 -0.23 11.00 15.22
CA SER A 325 -0.83 11.60 16.42
C SER A 325 -1.08 10.58 17.56
N GLY A 326 -0.79 9.29 17.33
CA GLY A 326 -0.80 8.24 18.34
C GLY A 326 0.47 8.14 19.20
N LEU A 327 1.34 9.16 19.18
CA LEU A 327 2.54 9.26 20.02
C LEU A 327 2.29 9.89 21.41
N ALA A 328 1.03 9.96 21.85
CA ALA A 328 0.68 10.46 23.18
C ALA A 328 0.49 9.33 24.18
#